data_AF-T0LJR7-F1
#
_entry.id   AF-T0LJR7-F1
#
_cell.length_a   1.000
_cell.length_b   1.000
_cell.length_c   1.000
_cell.angle_alpha   90.00
_cell.angle_beta   90.00
_cell.angle_gamma   90.00
#
_symmetry.space_group_name_H-M   'P 1'
#
loop_
_entity.id
_entity.type
_entity.pdbx_description
1 polymer ?
#
loop_
_entity_poly.entity_id
_entity_poly.type
_entity_poly.pdbx_seq_one_letter_code
_entity_poly.pdbx_strand_id
1 'polypeptide(L)'
;MQVLSLTSPGTDQMEPADALNFASSSNDLVAGAVERFPSRLAAFASLPTSSPEKAADELERTVKQFGFKGAVINGHCRERYLDDRFFWPIFERAESLGVPVYLHPTIPPPPIVNTYYAGKFEADLTYRLSSAAWGWHIETATHVLRIILGGCLTNTRSFS
;
A
#
# COMPACT_ATOMS: atom_id res chain seq x y z
N MET A 1 -21.70 -3.08 3.95
CA MET A 1 -20.76 -2.33 3.12
C MET A 1 -19.44 -3.09 3.08
N GLN A 2 -18.85 -3.27 1.90
CA GLN A 2 -17.47 -3.77 1.72
C GLN A 2 -16.63 -2.64 1.14
N VAL A 3 -15.40 -2.46 1.63
CA VAL A 3 -14.44 -1.50 1.07
C VAL A 3 -13.41 -2.29 0.27
N LEU A 4 -13.50 -2.20 -1.05
CA LEU A 4 -12.65 -2.93 -1.98
C LEU A 4 -11.22 -2.37 -1.96
N SER A 5 -10.25 -3.26 -2.10
CA SER A 5 -8.83 -2.94 -2.27
C SER A 5 -8.22 -3.98 -3.20
N LEU A 6 -7.25 -3.57 -4.02
CA LEU A 6 -6.52 -4.50 -4.87
C LEU A 6 -5.67 -5.42 -4.00
N THR A 7 -5.75 -6.72 -4.28
CA THR A 7 -5.04 -7.74 -3.50
C THR A 7 -3.53 -7.56 -3.58
N SER A 8 -2.85 -7.85 -2.47
CA SER A 8 -1.38 -7.91 -2.39
C SER A 8 -0.80 -8.87 -3.45
N PRO A 9 0.34 -8.54 -4.10
CA PRO A 9 1.22 -7.38 -3.83
C PRO A 9 0.81 -6.08 -4.54
N GLY A 10 -0.38 -6.03 -5.15
CA GLY A 10 -0.83 -4.85 -5.91
C GLY A 10 0.17 -4.42 -6.97
N THR A 11 0.46 -3.13 -7.03
CA THR A 11 1.45 -2.53 -7.93
C THR A 11 2.80 -2.27 -7.26
N ASP A 12 2.93 -2.59 -5.97
CA ASP A 12 4.05 -2.17 -5.12
C ASP A 12 5.40 -2.81 -5.52
N GLN A 13 5.34 -3.93 -6.24
CA GLN A 13 6.51 -4.67 -6.73
C GLN A 13 6.72 -4.52 -8.25
N MET A 14 5.87 -3.76 -8.95
CA MET A 14 5.97 -3.56 -10.40
C MET A 14 7.08 -2.57 -10.77
N GLU A 15 7.51 -2.60 -12.02
CA GLU A 15 8.34 -1.55 -12.59
C GLU A 15 7.55 -0.22 -12.69
N PRO A 16 8.19 0.96 -12.53
CA PRO A 16 7.47 2.23 -12.43
C PRO A 16 6.54 2.57 -13.61
N ALA A 17 6.94 2.20 -14.84
CA ALA A 17 6.14 2.48 -16.03
C ALA A 17 4.84 1.66 -16.06
N ASP A 18 4.89 0.40 -15.62
CA ASP A 18 3.76 -0.51 -15.62
C ASP A 18 2.82 -0.23 -14.44
N ALA A 19 3.38 0.14 -13.29
CA ALA A 19 2.64 0.38 -12.05
C ALA A 19 1.55 1.44 -12.22
N LEU A 20 1.85 2.57 -12.88
CA LEU A 20 0.87 3.64 -13.08
C LEU A 20 -0.32 3.17 -13.93
N ASN A 21 -0.03 2.60 -15.10
CA ASN A 21 -1.09 2.17 -16.01
C ASN A 21 -1.97 1.09 -15.38
N PHE A 22 -1.36 0.15 -14.64
CA PHE A 22 -2.08 -0.89 -13.93
C PHE A 22 -2.93 -0.33 -12.78
N ALA A 23 -2.38 0.59 -11.99
CA ALA A 23 -3.10 1.22 -10.89
C ALA A 23 -4.32 1.99 -11.39
N SER A 24 -4.14 2.89 -12.37
CA SER A 24 -5.24 3.72 -12.89
C SER A 24 -6.34 2.88 -13.53
N SER A 25 -5.99 1.90 -14.37
CA SER A 25 -6.99 1.01 -14.97
C SER A 25 -7.73 0.14 -13.94
N SER A 26 -7.02 -0.36 -12.91
CA SER A 26 -7.65 -1.09 -11.81
C SER A 26 -8.61 -0.21 -11.01
N ASN A 27 -8.21 1.03 -10.73
CA ASN A 27 -9.06 1.99 -10.00
C ASN A 27 -10.31 2.36 -10.81
N ASP A 28 -10.20 2.55 -12.12
CA ASP A 28 -11.35 2.85 -12.99
C ASP A 28 -12.35 1.67 -13.03
N LEU A 29 -11.86 0.42 -13.08
CA LEU A 29 -12.71 -0.77 -13.00
C LEU A 29 -13.44 -0.87 -11.65
N VAL A 30 -12.74 -0.61 -10.55
CA VAL A 30 -13.32 -0.62 -9.20
C VAL A 30 -14.33 0.54 -9.05
N ALA A 31 -14.05 1.71 -9.62
CA ALA A 31 -14.98 2.84 -9.62
C ALA A 31 -16.31 2.47 -10.32
N GLY A 32 -16.26 1.82 -11.48
CA GLY A 32 -17.47 1.32 -12.15
C GLY A 32 -18.25 0.29 -11.31
N ALA A 33 -17.56 -0.55 -10.53
CA ALA A 33 -18.21 -1.47 -9.61
C ALA A 33 -18.89 -0.75 -8.43
N VAL A 34 -18.23 0.26 -7.86
CA VAL A 34 -18.77 1.10 -6.78
C VAL A 34 -20.00 1.89 -7.26
N GLU A 35 -19.92 2.47 -8.46
CA GLU A 35 -21.04 3.20 -9.08
C GLU A 35 -22.27 2.30 -9.27
N ARG A 36 -22.06 1.04 -9.66
CA ARG A 36 -23.15 0.07 -9.85
C ARG A 36 -23.80 -0.38 -8.53
N PHE A 37 -23.05 -0.37 -7.41
CA PHE A 37 -23.53 -0.86 -6.12
C PHE A 37 -23.15 0.04 -4.92
N PRO A 38 -23.53 1.33 -4.92
CA PRO A 38 -22.97 2.34 -4.01
C PRO A 38 -23.41 2.18 -2.55
N SER A 39 -24.51 1.47 -2.29
CA SER A 39 -24.96 1.13 -0.93
C SER A 39 -24.24 -0.08 -0.32
N ARG A 40 -23.51 -0.84 -1.15
CA ARG A 40 -22.85 -2.08 -0.77
C ARG A 40 -21.33 -2.02 -0.89
N LEU A 41 -20.81 -1.21 -1.81
CA LEU A 41 -19.39 -1.11 -2.13
C LEU A 41 -18.86 0.32 -1.93
N ALA A 42 -17.65 0.39 -1.39
CA ALA A 42 -16.75 1.52 -1.43
C ALA A 42 -15.36 1.01 -1.85
N ALA A 43 -14.37 1.87 -2.02
CA ALA A 43 -13.04 1.45 -2.47
C ALA A 43 -11.90 2.28 -1.88
N PHE A 44 -10.75 1.64 -1.75
CA PHE A 44 -9.44 2.26 -1.60
C PHE A 44 -8.72 2.27 -2.95
N ALA A 45 -7.98 3.34 -3.23
CA ALA A 45 -7.14 3.48 -4.40
C ALA A 45 -5.93 2.54 -4.32
N SER A 46 -5.63 1.86 -5.41
CA SER A 46 -4.32 1.23 -5.63
C SER A 46 -3.37 2.28 -6.15
N LEU A 47 -2.13 2.32 -5.66
CA LEU A 47 -1.19 3.39 -5.96
C LEU A 47 0.09 2.89 -6.63
N PRO A 48 0.60 3.57 -7.67
CA PRO A 48 1.92 3.29 -8.24
C PRO A 48 3.03 3.81 -7.31
N THR A 49 3.21 3.16 -6.16
CA THR A 49 4.10 3.60 -5.05
C THR A 49 5.56 3.76 -5.44
N SER A 50 6.00 3.12 -6.53
CA SER A 50 7.32 3.34 -7.13
C SER A 50 7.50 4.73 -7.75
N SER A 51 6.43 5.52 -7.90
CA SER A 51 6.43 6.93 -8.30
C SER A 51 5.54 7.76 -7.35
N PRO A 52 6.05 8.21 -6.19
CA PRO A 52 5.27 8.84 -5.12
C PRO A 52 4.42 10.05 -5.54
N GLU A 53 4.95 10.91 -6.42
CA GLU A 53 4.18 12.04 -6.95
C GLU A 53 2.97 11.58 -7.79
N LYS A 54 3.19 10.60 -8.67
CA LYS A 54 2.11 10.01 -9.47
C LYS A 54 1.11 9.25 -8.59
N ALA A 55 1.58 8.62 -7.52
CA ALA A 55 0.72 7.98 -6.54
C ALA A 55 -0.14 8.99 -5.78
N ALA A 56 0.43 10.14 -5.40
CA ALA A 56 -0.33 11.25 -4.82
C ALA A 56 -1.40 11.76 -5.80
N ASP A 57 -1.04 11.99 -7.06
CA ASP A 57 -2.00 12.45 -8.08
C ASP A 57 -3.12 11.45 -8.34
N GLU A 58 -2.80 10.16 -8.36
CA GLU A 58 -3.80 9.10 -8.53
C GLU A 58 -4.72 8.97 -7.30
N LEU A 59 -4.19 9.16 -6.08
CA LEU A 59 -5.00 9.23 -4.86
C LEU A 59 -5.98 10.40 -4.93
N GLU A 60 -5.52 11.59 -5.32
CA GLU A 60 -6.39 12.75 -5.49
C GLU A 60 -7.46 12.52 -6.54
N ARG A 61 -7.08 11.99 -7.70
CA ARG A 61 -8.00 11.70 -8.79
C ARG A 61 -9.12 10.78 -8.31
N THR A 62 -8.77 9.65 -7.71
CA THR A 62 -9.75 8.63 -7.29
C THR A 62 -10.64 9.11 -6.14
N VAL A 63 -10.11 9.88 -5.18
CA VAL A 63 -10.90 10.46 -4.10
C VAL A 63 -11.86 11.52 -4.63
N LYS A 64 -11.37 12.47 -5.45
CA LYS A 64 -12.18 13.60 -5.93
C LYS A 64 -13.18 13.20 -7.01
N GLN A 65 -12.81 12.30 -7.92
CA GLN A 65 -13.68 11.92 -9.04
C GLN A 65 -14.61 10.75 -8.70
N PHE A 66 -14.13 9.76 -7.94
CA PHE A 66 -14.87 8.52 -7.69
C PHE A 66 -15.34 8.36 -6.24
N GLY A 67 -14.95 9.27 -5.35
CA GLY A 67 -15.35 9.21 -3.94
C GLY A 67 -14.71 8.07 -3.16
N PHE A 68 -13.56 7.56 -3.62
CA PHE A 68 -12.76 6.56 -2.92
C PHE A 68 -12.43 7.03 -1.49
N LYS A 69 -12.29 6.07 -0.58
CA LYS A 69 -12.19 6.33 0.88
C LYS A 69 -10.77 6.38 1.39
N GLY A 70 -9.77 6.48 0.51
CA GLY A 70 -8.35 6.46 0.83
C GLY A 70 -7.56 5.61 -0.16
N ALA A 71 -6.40 5.13 0.26
CA ALA A 71 -5.54 4.23 -0.51
C ALA A 71 -5.23 2.92 0.22
N VAL A 72 -4.84 1.91 -0.53
CA VAL A 72 -4.15 0.71 -0.03
C VAL A 72 -2.71 0.70 -0.53
N ILE A 73 -1.78 0.37 0.36
CA ILE A 73 -0.37 0.07 0.03
C ILE A 73 -0.03 -1.29 0.62
N ASN A 74 0.57 -2.18 -0.16
CA ASN A 74 0.89 -3.54 0.28
C ASN A 74 2.33 -3.65 0.77
N GLY A 75 2.56 -3.26 2.03
CA GLY A 75 3.86 -3.32 2.70
C GLY A 75 4.94 -2.50 2.01
N HIS A 76 6.15 -3.05 1.88
CA HIS A 76 7.29 -2.37 1.26
C HIS A 76 7.15 -2.25 -0.26
N CYS A 77 7.79 -1.23 -0.84
CA CYS A 77 7.98 -1.11 -2.29
C CYS A 77 9.43 -1.49 -2.61
N ARG A 78 9.64 -2.72 -3.10
CA ARG A 78 10.96 -3.25 -3.49
C ARG A 78 12.03 -3.02 -2.42
N GLU A 79 11.75 -3.49 -1.20
CA GLU A 79 12.60 -3.37 0.00
C GLU A 79 12.74 -1.95 0.58
N ARG A 80 12.09 -0.95 -0.02
CA ARG A 80 11.98 0.39 0.54
C ARG A 80 10.70 0.53 1.35
N TYR A 81 10.84 1.06 2.57
CA TYR A 81 9.74 1.20 3.52
C TYR A 81 9.23 2.64 3.58
N LEU A 82 7.97 2.79 3.97
CA LEU A 82 7.25 4.07 3.96
C LEU A 82 7.75 5.11 4.98
N ASP A 83 8.73 4.78 5.82
CA ASP A 83 9.44 5.76 6.64
C ASP A 83 10.45 6.60 5.82
N ASP A 84 10.80 6.16 4.62
CA ASP A 84 11.61 6.93 3.69
C ASP A 84 10.87 8.19 3.21
N ARG A 85 11.55 9.34 3.26
CA ARG A 85 11.04 10.63 2.77
C ARG A 85 10.61 10.59 1.30
N PHE A 86 11.14 9.65 0.54
CA PHE A 86 10.68 9.34 -0.81
C PHE A 86 9.14 9.23 -0.90
N PHE A 87 8.48 8.63 0.09
CA PHE A 87 7.03 8.39 0.06
C PHE A 87 6.17 9.52 0.65
N TRP A 88 6.78 10.61 1.14
CA TRP A 88 6.07 11.73 1.74
C TRP A 88 4.96 12.35 0.88
N PRO A 89 5.13 12.50 -0.46
CA PRO A 89 4.05 13.03 -1.31
C PRO A 89 2.72 12.29 -1.15
N ILE A 90 2.75 10.97 -0.92
CA ILE A 90 1.55 10.16 -0.71
C ILE A 90 0.87 10.52 0.62
N PHE A 91 1.66 10.63 1.71
CA PHE A 91 1.14 10.97 3.03
C PHE A 91 0.59 12.40 3.08
N GLU A 92 1.30 13.35 2.49
CA GLU A 92 0.87 14.74 2.39
C GLU A 92 -0.44 14.86 1.61
N ARG A 93 -0.57 14.13 0.50
CA ARG A 93 -1.82 14.12 -0.27
C ARG A 93 -2.97 13.47 0.50
N ALA A 94 -2.72 12.35 1.17
CA ALA A 94 -3.71 11.69 2.01
C ALA A 94 -4.20 12.61 3.14
N GLU A 95 -3.28 13.31 3.82
CA GLU A 95 -3.59 14.31 4.85
C GLU A 95 -4.41 15.46 4.27
N SER A 96 -3.97 16.06 3.14
CA SER A 96 -4.68 17.16 2.49
C SER A 96 -6.09 16.78 2.05
N LEU A 97 -6.32 15.53 1.67
CA LEU A 97 -7.65 15.02 1.28
C LEU A 97 -8.47 14.56 2.48
N GLY A 98 -7.87 14.44 3.66
CA GLY A 98 -8.51 13.92 4.86
C GLY A 98 -8.89 12.44 4.76
N VAL A 99 -8.10 11.64 4.04
CA VAL A 99 -8.37 10.21 3.82
C VAL A 99 -7.25 9.31 4.36
N PRO A 100 -7.57 8.10 4.85
CA PRO A 100 -6.58 7.16 5.37
C PRO A 100 -5.73 6.51 4.27
N VAL A 101 -4.55 6.05 4.66
CA VAL A 101 -3.75 5.06 3.93
C VAL A 101 -3.83 3.74 4.69
N TYR A 102 -4.44 2.73 4.09
CA TYR A 102 -4.48 1.37 4.62
C TYR A 102 -3.19 0.62 4.25
N LEU A 103 -2.36 0.32 5.24
CA LEU A 103 -1.18 -0.53 5.07
C LEU A 103 -1.60 -2.01 5.17
N HIS A 104 -1.72 -2.67 4.02
CA HIS A 104 -1.97 -4.10 3.94
C HIS A 104 -0.65 -4.89 4.04
N PRO A 105 -0.62 -6.08 4.66
CA PRO A 105 0.58 -6.91 4.69
C PRO A 105 1.13 -7.34 3.32
N THR A 106 2.44 -7.57 3.30
CA THR A 106 3.13 -8.26 2.21
C THR A 106 4.22 -9.17 2.78
N ILE A 107 4.76 -10.05 1.96
CA ILE A 107 5.86 -10.94 2.37
C ILE A 107 7.12 -10.08 2.65
N PRO A 108 7.86 -10.35 3.74
CA PRO A 108 9.13 -9.69 3.99
C PRO A 108 10.09 -9.76 2.79
N PRO A 109 11.08 -8.86 2.69
CA PRO A 109 12.14 -8.94 1.68
C PRO A 109 12.85 -10.31 1.70
N PRO A 110 13.33 -10.81 0.55
CA PRO A 110 14.01 -12.11 0.46
C PRO A 110 15.13 -12.31 1.50
N PRO A 111 15.99 -11.32 1.83
CA PRO A 111 16.99 -11.49 2.88
C PRO A 111 16.40 -11.83 4.27
N ILE A 112 15.25 -11.22 4.60
CA ILE A 112 14.54 -11.47 5.86
C ILE A 112 13.88 -12.86 5.85
N VAL A 113 13.25 -13.22 4.72
CA VAL A 113 12.67 -14.57 4.54
C VAL A 113 13.72 -15.64 4.73
N ASN A 114 14.87 -15.51 4.07
CA ASN A 114 15.95 -16.48 4.14
C ASN A 114 16.57 -16.59 5.54
N THR A 115 16.54 -15.53 6.34
CA THR A 115 17.16 -15.50 7.66
C THR A 115 16.22 -15.99 8.76
N TYR A 116 14.95 -15.56 8.75
CA TYR A 116 14.02 -15.83 9.86
C TYR A 116 13.01 -16.94 9.59
N TYR A 117 12.66 -17.16 8.32
CA TYR A 117 11.51 -17.99 7.96
C TYR A 117 11.87 -19.23 7.13
N ALA A 118 13.05 -19.26 6.52
CA ALA A 118 13.59 -20.45 5.87
C ALA A 118 14.27 -21.38 6.89
N GLY A 119 14.21 -22.69 6.66
CA GLY A 119 14.79 -23.68 7.56
C GLY A 119 14.89 -25.06 6.93
N LYS A 120 15.12 -26.09 7.76
CA LYS A 120 15.17 -27.51 7.33
C LYS A 120 13.75 -28.09 7.13
N PHE A 121 12.94 -27.41 6.32
CA PHE A 121 11.58 -27.80 5.96
C PHE A 121 11.26 -27.31 4.54
N GLU A 122 10.15 -27.82 3.99
CA GLU A 122 9.75 -27.57 2.60
C GLU A 122 9.53 -26.08 2.29
N ALA A 123 9.74 -25.72 1.02
CA ALA A 123 9.58 -24.35 0.54
C ALA A 123 8.14 -23.82 0.75
N ASP A 124 7.12 -24.68 0.63
CA ASP A 124 5.72 -24.30 0.91
C ASP A 124 5.53 -23.88 2.38
N LEU A 125 6.19 -24.56 3.32
CA LEU A 125 6.12 -24.19 4.73
C LEU A 125 6.86 -22.87 4.99
N THR A 126 8.00 -22.64 4.32
CA THR A 126 8.69 -21.34 4.34
C THR A 126 7.78 -20.22 3.83
N TYR A 127 7.10 -20.44 2.71
CA TYR A 127 6.16 -19.48 2.13
C TYR A 127 4.99 -19.19 3.08
N ARG A 128 4.35 -20.22 3.66
CA ARG A 128 3.23 -20.03 4.60
C ARG A 128 3.69 -19.29 5.86
N LEU A 129 4.84 -19.67 6.41
CA LEU A 129 5.41 -19.07 7.62
C LEU A 129 5.80 -17.60 7.39
N SER A 130 6.37 -17.27 6.24
CA SER A 130 6.69 -15.88 5.86
C SER A 130 5.47 -15.05 5.41
N SER A 131 4.33 -15.69 5.15
CA SER A 131 3.08 -15.04 4.73
C SER A 131 2.04 -15.01 5.86
N ALA A 132 0.80 -15.40 5.57
CA ALA A 132 -0.37 -15.24 6.45
C ALA A 132 -0.24 -15.98 7.78
N ALA A 133 0.57 -17.04 7.87
CA ALA A 133 0.70 -17.81 9.10
C ALA A 133 1.45 -17.01 10.18
N TRP A 134 2.40 -16.14 9.81
CA TRP A 134 3.17 -15.36 10.78
C TRP A 134 3.83 -14.10 10.18
N GLY A 135 4.68 -14.27 9.17
CA GLY A 135 5.60 -13.24 8.68
C GLY A 135 4.93 -11.94 8.25
N TRP A 136 3.78 -12.00 7.58
CA TRP A 136 2.98 -10.82 7.21
C TRP A 136 2.67 -9.89 8.38
N HIS A 137 2.33 -10.46 9.55
CA HIS A 137 1.95 -9.69 10.73
C HIS A 137 3.16 -8.99 11.33
N ILE A 138 4.29 -9.69 11.43
CA ILE A 138 5.53 -9.14 12.00
C ILE A 138 6.14 -8.08 11.07
N GLU A 139 6.11 -8.32 9.77
CA GLU A 139 6.55 -7.38 8.74
C GLU A 139 5.76 -6.08 8.82
N THR A 140 4.43 -6.19 8.82
CA THR A 140 3.53 -5.02 8.89
C THR A 140 3.68 -4.26 10.20
N ALA A 141 3.77 -4.97 11.33
CA ALA A 141 3.99 -4.35 12.63
C ALA A 141 5.32 -3.58 12.67
N THR A 142 6.39 -4.18 12.15
CA THR A 142 7.71 -3.54 12.03
C THR A 142 7.64 -2.31 11.14
N HIS A 143 6.94 -2.41 10.00
CA HIS A 143 6.74 -1.30 9.07
C HIS A 143 5.99 -0.13 9.73
N VAL A 144 4.91 -0.39 10.46
CA VAL A 144 4.19 0.66 11.23
C VAL A 144 5.11 1.33 12.25
N LEU A 145 5.92 0.56 12.99
CA LEU A 145 6.89 1.13 13.93
C LEU A 145 7.90 2.03 13.22
N ARG A 146 8.38 1.65 12.03
CA ARG A 146 9.26 2.49 11.23
C ARG A 146 8.58 3.80 10.81
N ILE A 147 7.32 3.77 10.37
CA ILE A 147 6.56 4.98 10.00
C ILE A 147 6.45 5.94 11.20
N ILE A 148 6.15 5.41 12.39
CA ILE A 148 6.06 6.20 13.62
C ILE A 148 7.42 6.80 13.99
N LEU A 149 8.46 5.98 14.06
CA LEU A 149 9.80 6.40 14.48
C LEU A 149 10.49 7.29 13.43
N GLY A 150 10.15 7.13 12.14
CA GLY A 150 10.59 7.99 11.04
C GLY A 150 9.92 9.37 11.04
N GLY A 151 8.94 9.60 11.92
CA GLY A 151 8.25 10.87 12.08
C GLY A 151 7.20 11.16 11.01
N CYS A 152 6.84 10.19 10.16
CA CYS A 152 5.87 10.39 9.09
C CYS A 152 4.49 10.85 9.58
N LEU A 153 4.14 10.56 10.84
CA LEU A 153 2.84 10.94 11.45
C LEU A 153 2.89 12.24 12.25
N THR A 154 4.07 12.80 12.49
CA THR A 154 4.26 13.98 13.35
C THR A 154 4.87 15.17 12.62
N ASN A 155 5.51 14.93 11.47
CA ASN A 155 6.30 15.93 10.75
C ASN A 155 5.60 16.54 9.53
N THR A 156 4.30 16.29 9.30
CA THR A 156 3.52 16.97 8.25
C THR A 156 3.32 18.46 8.51
N ARG A 157 3.71 18.95 9.70
CA ARG A 157 3.75 20.37 10.06
C ARG A 157 5.19 20.88 10.14
N SER A 158 5.87 20.97 9.00
CA SER A 158 7.09 21.79 8.83
C SER A 158 7.33 22.11 7.36
N PHE A 159 6.35 22.72 6.70
CA PHE A 159 6.57 23.44 5.45
C PHE A 159 6.49 24.93 5.75
N SER A 160 7.66 25.53 6.03
CA SER A 160 7.91 26.96 5.95
C SER A 160 8.83 27.24 4.77
#